data_AF-A0A9D1ZJ74-F1
#
_entry.id   AF-A0A9D1ZJ74-F1
#
_cell.length_a   1.000
_cell.length_b   1.000
_cell.length_c   1.000
_cell.angle_alpha   90.00
_cell.angle_beta   90.00
_cell.angle_gamma   90.00
#
_symmetry.space_group_name_H-M   'P 1'
#
loop_
_entity.id
_entity.type
_entity.pdbx_description
1 polymer ?
#
loop_
_entity_poly.entity_id
_entity_poly.type
_entity_poly.pdbx_seq_one_letter_code
_entity_poly.pdbx_strand_id
1 'polypeptide(L)'
;MRGLSYSLLRAACALVIGLVLVLFPDQAAQYLVITVGCVFLVPAFISVVAHFARPAAERRGFPLLGIGSFLFGLWLVIAPAFFADLLTYVLGFILLLGGVQEIAALSAARRWMRVPTGFYVVPVLILLAGLFALFNPLGARSTAFIVIGITCFVYALSELVNWFGFSRRRPKDTPLPNNRSGEVEDAEIVD
;
A
#
# COMPACT_ATOMS: atom_id res chain seq x y z
N MET A 1 27.04 -1.82 -12.62
CA MET A 1 27.13 -1.34 -11.22
C MET A 1 25.87 -0.59 -10.70
N ARG A 2 24.83 -0.33 -11.51
CA ARG A 2 23.65 0.47 -11.08
C ARG A 2 22.53 -0.30 -10.35
N GLY A 3 22.56 -1.64 -10.33
CA GLY A 3 21.56 -2.44 -9.61
C GLY A 3 21.79 -2.57 -8.10
N LEU A 4 23.05 -2.42 -7.63
CA LEU A 4 23.44 -2.63 -6.23
C LEU A 4 23.03 -1.47 -5.31
N SER A 5 23.13 -0.23 -5.79
CA SER A 5 22.75 0.95 -5.03
C SER A 5 21.23 1.08 -4.85
N TYR A 6 20.45 0.65 -5.84
CA TYR A 6 18.98 0.72 -5.75
C TYR A 6 18.40 -0.27 -4.74
N SER A 7 18.90 -1.51 -4.71
CA SER A 7 18.46 -2.51 -3.71
C SER A 7 18.86 -2.11 -2.28
N LEU A 8 20.08 -1.59 -2.08
CA LEU A 8 20.52 -1.08 -0.79
C LEU A 8 19.71 0.14 -0.33
N LEU A 9 19.49 1.11 -1.21
CA LEU A 9 18.68 2.29 -0.92
C LEU A 9 17.26 1.88 -0.55
N ARG A 10 16.65 0.95 -1.31
CA ARG A 10 15.31 0.42 -1.01
C ARG A 10 15.26 -0.29 0.33
N ALA A 11 16.23 -1.16 0.63
CA ALA A 11 16.29 -1.87 1.91
C ALA A 11 16.50 -0.90 3.09
N ALA A 12 17.40 0.07 2.96
CA ALA A 12 17.63 1.09 3.97
C ALA A 12 16.39 1.97 4.18
N CYS A 13 15.75 2.43 3.11
CA CYS A 13 14.50 3.20 3.19
C CYS A 13 13.38 2.37 3.84
N ALA A 14 13.19 1.11 3.43
CA ALA A 14 12.19 0.23 4.02
C ALA A 14 12.45 -0.01 5.52
N LEU A 15 13.71 -0.14 5.93
CA LEU A 15 14.10 -0.29 7.32
C LEU A 15 13.77 0.96 8.15
N VAL A 16 14.10 2.15 7.64
CA VAL A 16 13.77 3.43 8.29
C VAL A 16 12.26 3.62 8.39
N ILE A 17 11.53 3.37 7.30
CA ILE A 17 10.07 3.48 7.28
C ILE A 17 9.45 2.49 8.26
N GLY A 18 9.86 1.22 8.24
CA GLY A 18 9.37 0.20 9.17
C GLY A 18 9.62 0.57 10.62
N LEU A 19 10.80 1.10 10.95
CA LEU A 19 11.14 1.57 12.29
C LEU A 19 10.26 2.75 12.73
N VAL A 20 10.06 3.75 11.86
CA VAL A 20 9.21 4.91 12.14
C VAL A 20 7.76 4.49 12.38
N LEU A 21 7.24 3.54 11.61
CA LEU A 21 5.88 3.01 11.78
C LEU A 21 5.68 2.30 13.12
N VAL A 22 6.70 1.59 13.62
CA VAL A 22 6.65 0.91 14.92
C VAL A 22 6.76 1.88 16.08
N LEU A 23 7.65 2.88 15.97
CA LEU A 23 7.90 3.84 17.06
C LEU A 23 6.83 4.92 17.17
N PHE A 24 6.25 5.35 16.04
CA PHE A 24 5.28 6.44 15.98
C PHE A 24 4.07 6.09 15.09
N PRO A 25 3.30 5.04 15.42
CA PRO A 25 2.18 4.59 14.60
C PRO A 25 1.06 5.63 14.48
N ASP A 26 0.76 6.35 15.57
CA ASP A 26 -0.29 7.36 15.60
C ASP A 26 0.03 8.56 14.68
N GLN A 27 1.29 8.99 14.72
CA GLN A 27 1.79 10.09 13.88
C GLN A 27 1.90 9.64 12.42
N ALA A 28 2.37 8.42 12.15
CA ALA A 28 2.48 7.87 10.82
C ALA A 28 1.12 7.88 10.08
N ALA A 29 0.06 7.48 10.77
CA ALA A 29 -1.28 7.51 10.22
C ALA A 29 -1.78 8.93 9.92
N GLN A 30 -1.53 9.90 10.80
CA GLN A 30 -1.89 11.30 10.54
C GLN A 30 -1.12 11.87 9.35
N TYR A 31 0.19 11.59 9.27
CA TYR A 31 1.01 12.00 8.14
C TYR A 31 0.58 11.36 6.82
N LEU A 32 0.09 10.12 6.82
CA LEU A 32 -0.51 9.52 5.63
C LEU A 32 -1.75 10.29 5.16
N VAL A 33 -2.67 10.63 6.07
CA VAL A 33 -3.87 11.40 5.72
C VAL A 33 -3.49 12.78 5.16
N ILE A 34 -2.53 13.47 5.80
CA ILE A 34 -2.01 14.76 5.32
C ILE A 34 -1.41 14.60 3.92
N THR A 35 -0.60 13.56 3.70
CA THR A 35 0.05 13.29 2.41
C THR A 35 -0.99 13.06 1.32
N VAL A 36 -2.01 12.25 1.58
CA VAL A 36 -3.13 12.02 0.66
C VAL A 36 -3.88 13.33 0.38
N GLY A 37 -4.13 14.15 1.40
CA GLY A 37 -4.73 15.47 1.26
C GLY A 37 -3.92 16.40 0.35
N CYS A 38 -2.61 16.49 0.55
CA CYS A 38 -1.70 17.28 -0.28
C CYS A 38 -1.66 16.79 -1.74
N VAL A 39 -1.56 15.48 -1.96
CA VAL A 39 -1.57 14.89 -3.31
C VAL A 39 -2.88 15.17 -4.02
N PHE A 40 -3.99 15.23 -3.29
CA PHE A 40 -5.30 15.54 -3.85
C PHE A 40 -5.53 17.04 -4.11
N LEU A 41 -4.91 17.91 -3.31
CA LEU A 41 -5.02 19.37 -3.45
C LEU A 41 -4.46 19.90 -4.77
N VAL A 42 -3.32 19.38 -5.24
CA VAL A 42 -2.66 19.84 -6.48
C VAL A 42 -3.56 19.69 -7.72
N PRO A 43 -4.07 18.49 -8.06
CA PRO A 43 -4.96 18.33 -9.21
C PRO A 43 -6.30 19.05 -9.02
N ALA A 44 -6.82 19.13 -7.78
CA ALA A 44 -8.05 19.86 -7.49
C ALA A 44 -7.90 21.37 -7.76
N PHE A 45 -6.78 21.96 -7.32
CA PHE A 45 -6.46 23.35 -7.59
C PHE A 45 -6.34 23.62 -9.10
N ILE A 46 -5.63 22.76 -9.83
CA ILE A 46 -5.52 22.85 -11.28
C ILE A 46 -6.91 22.78 -11.94
N SER A 47 -7.78 21.87 -11.50
CA SER A 47 -9.14 21.72 -12.02
C SER A 47 -9.99 22.98 -11.83
N VAL A 48 -9.91 23.61 -10.65
CA VAL A 48 -10.62 24.87 -10.36
C VAL A 48 -10.11 25.99 -11.26
N VAL A 49 -8.79 26.21 -11.31
CA VAL A 49 -8.18 27.27 -12.13
C VAL A 49 -8.49 27.06 -13.62
N ALA A 50 -8.35 25.83 -14.11
CA ALA A 50 -8.64 25.49 -15.51
C ALA A 50 -10.09 25.76 -15.90
N HIS A 51 -11.04 25.60 -14.97
CA HIS A 51 -12.44 25.94 -15.22
C HIS A 51 -12.68 27.46 -15.35
N PHE A 52 -12.06 28.26 -14.50
CA PHE A 52 -12.16 29.73 -14.58
C PHE A 52 -11.44 30.31 -15.80
N ALA A 53 -10.36 29.67 -16.26
CA ALA A 53 -9.64 30.05 -17.46
C ALA A 53 -10.41 29.76 -18.77
N ARG A 54 -11.51 28.98 -18.73
CA ARG A 54 -12.30 28.70 -19.94
C ARG A 54 -13.15 29.90 -20.37
N PRO A 55 -13.24 30.16 -21.69
CA PRO A 55 -14.12 31.19 -22.22
C PRO A 55 -15.59 30.89 -21.87
N ALA A 56 -16.38 31.94 -21.62
CA ALA A 56 -17.75 31.83 -21.10
C ALA A 56 -18.69 30.97 -21.98
N ALA A 57 -18.41 30.86 -23.28
CA ALA A 57 -19.15 30.01 -24.21
C ALA A 57 -18.97 28.49 -23.97
N GLU A 58 -17.88 28.08 -23.31
CA GLU A 58 -17.54 26.68 -23.03
C GLU A 58 -17.65 26.32 -21.53
N ARG A 59 -18.05 27.26 -20.68
CA ARG A 59 -18.32 27.02 -19.25
C ARG A 59 -19.62 26.22 -19.10
N ARG A 60 -19.56 24.92 -19.41
CA ARG A 60 -20.66 23.99 -19.14
C ARG A 60 -20.55 23.43 -17.73
N GLY A 61 -21.55 23.72 -16.91
CA GLY A 61 -21.69 23.25 -15.53
C GLY A 61 -20.84 24.00 -14.51
N PHE A 62 -21.24 23.95 -13.24
CA PHE A 62 -20.40 24.43 -12.14
C PHE A 62 -19.26 23.43 -11.88
N PRO A 63 -18.04 23.89 -11.53
CA PRO A 63 -16.91 23.02 -11.19
C PRO A 63 -17.07 22.43 -9.78
N LEU A 64 -18.25 21.87 -9.48
CA LEU A 64 -18.58 21.24 -8.20
C LEU A 64 -17.58 20.14 -7.84
N LEU A 65 -17.13 19.37 -8.84
CA LEU A 65 -16.15 18.30 -8.64
C LEU A 65 -14.77 18.84 -8.26
N GLY A 66 -14.31 19.93 -8.89
CA GLY A 66 -13.03 20.58 -8.61
C GLY A 66 -13.04 21.33 -7.27
N ILE A 67 -14.12 22.05 -6.97
CA ILE A 67 -14.29 22.76 -5.70
C ILE A 67 -14.45 21.75 -4.55
N GLY A 68 -15.29 20.73 -4.74
CA GLY A 68 -15.50 19.68 -3.74
C GLY A 68 -14.23 18.91 -3.43
N SER A 69 -13.44 18.56 -4.45
CA SER A 69 -12.15 17.90 -4.23
C SER A 69 -11.13 18.80 -3.55
N PHE A 70 -11.09 20.09 -3.88
CA PHE A 70 -10.21 21.06 -3.24
C PHE A 70 -10.56 21.25 -1.75
N LEU A 71 -11.85 21.45 -1.44
CA LEU A 71 -12.33 21.57 -0.07
C LEU A 71 -12.10 20.29 0.74
N PHE A 72 -12.33 19.13 0.12
CA PHE A 72 -12.06 17.84 0.75
C PHE A 72 -10.57 17.66 1.05
N GLY A 73 -9.69 17.92 0.09
CA GLY A 73 -8.24 17.87 0.29
C GLY A 73 -7.76 18.82 1.39
N LEU A 74 -8.31 20.03 1.44
CA LEU A 74 -8.01 21.00 2.49
C LEU A 74 -8.50 20.51 3.87
N TRP A 75 -9.69 19.92 3.93
CA TRP A 75 -10.22 19.34 5.16
C TRP A 75 -9.36 18.17 5.66
N LEU A 76 -8.88 17.29 4.77
CA LEU A 76 -7.95 16.22 5.15
C LEU A 76 -6.68 16.75 5.83
N VAL A 77 -6.16 17.88 5.36
CA VAL A 77 -4.95 18.50 5.92
C VAL A 77 -5.25 19.19 7.27
N ILE A 78 -6.42 19.81 7.43
CA ILE A 78 -6.80 20.52 8.66
C ILE A 78 -7.16 19.55 9.79
N ALA A 79 -7.90 18.47 9.48
CA ALA A 79 -8.40 17.52 10.47
C ALA A 79 -7.96 16.07 10.18
N PRO A 80 -6.66 15.78 10.11
CA PRO A 80 -6.16 14.47 9.69
C PRO A 80 -6.50 13.36 10.71
N ALA A 81 -6.53 13.68 12.00
CA ALA A 81 -6.88 12.73 13.05
C ALA A 81 -8.32 12.20 12.89
N PHE A 82 -9.28 13.09 12.60
CA PHE A 82 -10.67 12.71 12.35
C PHE A 82 -10.79 11.72 11.19
N PHE A 83 -10.11 11.96 10.07
CA PHE A 83 -10.14 11.06 8.93
C PHE A 83 -9.43 9.74 9.21
N ALA A 84 -8.31 9.75 9.93
CA ALA A 84 -7.62 8.52 10.31
C ALA A 84 -8.51 7.62 11.20
N ASP A 85 -9.27 8.23 12.12
CA ASP A 85 -10.23 7.50 12.96
C ASP A 85 -11.43 7.03 12.14
N LEU A 86 -12.01 7.90 11.30
CA LEU A 86 -13.12 7.57 10.41
C LEU A 86 -12.78 6.38 9.52
N LEU A 87 -11.59 6.35 8.91
CA LEU A 87 -11.13 5.22 8.10
C LEU A 87 -11.07 3.93 8.90
N THR A 88 -10.67 4.00 10.16
CA THR A 88 -10.59 2.83 11.05
C THR A 88 -11.97 2.34 11.45
N TYR A 89 -12.92 3.25 11.71
CA TYR A 89 -14.31 2.91 11.95
C TYR A 89 -14.95 2.24 10.73
N VAL A 90 -14.74 2.81 9.53
CA VAL A 90 -15.23 2.24 8.27
C VAL A 90 -14.62 0.85 8.05
N LEU A 91 -13.31 0.70 8.28
CA LEU A 91 -12.63 -0.59 8.19
C LEU A 91 -13.22 -1.60 9.18
N GLY A 92 -13.43 -1.21 10.45
CA GLY A 92 -14.02 -2.07 11.48
C GLY A 92 -15.44 -2.53 11.11
N PHE A 93 -16.25 -1.64 10.55
CA PHE A 93 -17.58 -1.97 10.07
C PHE A 93 -17.56 -2.92 8.87
N ILE A 94 -16.68 -2.68 7.89
CA ILE A 94 -16.49 -3.56 6.74
C ILE A 94 -16.02 -4.95 7.20
N LEU A 95 -15.12 -5.03 8.18
CA LEU A 95 -14.68 -6.30 8.78
C LEU A 95 -15.83 -7.03 9.47
N LEU A 96 -16.69 -6.33 10.21
CA LEU A 96 -17.87 -6.96 10.80
C LEU A 96 -18.79 -7.54 9.72
N LEU A 97 -19.11 -6.77 8.68
CA LEU A 97 -19.94 -7.25 7.59
C LEU A 97 -19.30 -8.44 6.85
N GLY A 98 -18.00 -8.37 6.58
CA GLY A 98 -17.23 -9.44 5.96
C GLY A 98 -17.23 -10.72 6.80
N GLY A 99 -17.00 -10.61 8.10
CA GLY A 99 -17.04 -11.75 9.02
C GLY A 99 -18.43 -12.39 9.10
N VAL A 100 -19.50 -11.59 9.17
CA VAL A 100 -20.88 -12.12 9.15
C VAL A 100 -21.17 -12.83 7.83
N GLN A 101 -20.78 -12.24 6.69
CA GLN A 101 -20.96 -12.86 5.38
C GLN A 101 -20.19 -14.17 5.24
N GLU A 102 -18.97 -14.25 5.75
CA GLU A 102 -18.16 -15.47 5.72
C GLU A 102 -18.77 -16.59 6.59
N ILE A 103 -19.27 -16.26 7.80
CA ILE A 103 -20.02 -17.22 8.62
C ILE A 103 -21.29 -17.68 7.90
N ALA A 104 -22.04 -16.75 7.29
CA ALA A 104 -23.25 -17.07 6.54
C ALA A 104 -22.95 -17.98 5.33
N ALA A 105 -21.86 -17.73 4.62
CA ALA A 105 -21.41 -18.56 3.50
C ALA A 105 -21.03 -19.98 3.96
N LEU A 106 -20.25 -20.11 5.04
CA LEU A 106 -19.89 -21.41 5.61
C LEU A 106 -21.11 -22.14 6.19
N SER A 107 -22.07 -21.41 6.75
CA SER A 107 -23.35 -21.93 7.22
C SER A 107 -24.20 -22.48 6.08
N ALA A 108 -24.27 -21.77 4.95
CA ALA A 108 -24.97 -22.22 3.76
C ALA A 108 -24.30 -23.46 3.14
N ALA A 109 -22.97 -23.48 3.09
CA ALA A 109 -22.18 -24.63 2.62
C ALA A 109 -22.36 -25.88 3.50
N ARG A 110 -22.63 -25.69 4.80
CA ARG A 110 -22.95 -26.79 5.75
C ARG A 110 -24.17 -27.62 5.35
N ARG A 111 -25.07 -27.08 4.53
CA ARG A 111 -26.24 -27.81 4.01
C ARG A 111 -25.87 -28.85 2.95
N TRP A 112 -24.69 -28.76 2.33
CA TRP A 112 -24.28 -29.60 1.20
C TRP A 112 -23.01 -30.42 1.47
N MET A 113 -22.20 -30.01 2.46
CA MET A 113 -20.99 -30.72 2.88
C MET A 113 -20.74 -30.50 4.37
N ARG A 114 -20.19 -31.49 5.09
CA ARG A 114 -19.74 -31.31 6.48
C ARG A 114 -18.52 -30.38 6.50
N VAL A 115 -18.75 -29.10 6.80
CA VAL A 115 -17.67 -28.10 6.92
C VAL A 115 -16.87 -28.37 8.20
N PRO A 116 -15.54 -28.55 8.12
CA PRO A 116 -14.70 -28.74 9.31
C PRO A 116 -14.76 -27.51 10.21
N THR A 117 -14.90 -27.72 11.52
CA THR A 117 -15.12 -26.64 12.51
C THR A 117 -13.97 -25.62 12.55
N GLY A 118 -12.75 -26.04 12.17
CA GLY A 118 -11.57 -25.16 12.10
C GLY A 118 -11.73 -23.97 11.14
N PHE A 119 -12.56 -24.08 10.10
CA PHE A 119 -12.81 -22.98 9.17
C PHE A 119 -13.61 -21.82 9.78
N TYR A 120 -14.29 -22.02 10.91
CA TYR A 120 -14.99 -20.94 11.61
C TYR A 120 -14.06 -20.05 12.44
N VAL A 121 -12.81 -20.48 12.67
CA VAL A 121 -11.85 -19.69 13.45
C VAL A 121 -11.52 -18.38 12.75
N VAL A 122 -11.27 -18.42 11.43
CA VAL A 122 -10.94 -17.24 10.62
C VAL A 122 -12.04 -16.17 10.66
N PRO A 123 -13.31 -16.46 10.34
CA PRO A 123 -14.35 -15.44 10.37
C PRO A 123 -14.64 -14.91 11.78
N VAL A 124 -14.50 -15.76 12.82
CA VAL A 124 -14.63 -15.29 14.20
C VAL A 124 -13.51 -14.32 14.57
N LEU A 125 -12.26 -14.60 14.17
CA LEU A 125 -11.15 -13.66 14.34
C LEU A 125 -11.39 -12.34 13.60
N ILE A 126 -11.93 -12.39 12.38
CA ILE A 126 -12.29 -11.20 11.60
C ILE A 126 -13.36 -10.38 12.31
N LEU A 127 -14.41 -11.02 12.85
CA LEU A 127 -15.44 -10.34 13.65
C LEU A 127 -14.87 -9.68 14.89
N LEU A 128 -14.01 -10.38 15.64
CA LEU A 128 -13.36 -9.83 16.84
C LEU A 128 -12.47 -8.64 16.48
N ALA A 129 -11.72 -8.72 15.38
CA ALA A 129 -10.90 -7.62 14.88
C ALA A 129 -11.75 -6.41 14.47
N GLY A 130 -12.86 -6.63 13.77
CA GLY A 130 -13.81 -5.57 13.40
C GLY A 130 -14.44 -4.91 14.63
N LEU A 131 -14.84 -5.70 15.62
CA LEU A 131 -15.40 -5.21 16.88
C LEU A 131 -14.37 -4.38 17.66
N PHE A 132 -13.13 -4.86 17.76
CA PHE A 132 -12.03 -4.13 18.39
C PHE A 132 -11.77 -2.78 17.70
N ALA A 133 -11.80 -2.74 16.36
CA ALA A 133 -11.63 -1.51 15.59
C ALA A 133 -12.74 -0.48 15.81
N LEU A 134 -13.98 -0.91 16.07
CA LEU A 134 -15.09 0.00 16.37
C LEU A 134 -15.05 0.54 17.80
N PHE A 135 -14.68 -0.27 18.79
CA PHE A 135 -14.61 0.20 20.18
C PHE A 135 -13.35 1.00 20.48
N ASN A 136 -12.23 0.70 19.80
CA ASN A 136 -10.95 1.34 20.03
C ASN A 136 -10.26 1.66 18.68
N PRO A 137 -10.73 2.68 17.94
CA PRO A 137 -10.17 3.02 16.63
C PRO A 137 -8.69 3.42 16.71
N LEU A 138 -8.29 4.17 17.73
CA LEU A 138 -6.88 4.56 17.95
C LEU A 138 -6.00 3.33 18.17
N GLY A 139 -6.42 2.43 19.07
CA GLY A 139 -5.70 1.20 19.37
C GLY A 139 -5.62 0.25 18.17
N ALA A 140 -6.72 0.09 17.43
CA ALA A 140 -6.77 -0.78 16.25
C ALA A 140 -5.92 -0.27 15.09
N ARG A 141 -6.00 1.03 14.80
CA ARG A 141 -5.14 1.68 13.81
C ARG A 141 -3.67 1.55 14.19
N SER A 142 -3.33 1.91 15.44
CA SER A 142 -1.95 1.84 15.93
C SER A 142 -1.39 0.42 15.84
N THR A 143 -2.17 -0.58 16.27
CA THR A 143 -1.80 -2.00 16.16
C THR A 143 -1.57 -2.41 14.70
N ALA A 144 -2.46 -2.01 13.78
CA ALA A 144 -2.32 -2.30 12.36
C ALA A 144 -1.01 -1.71 11.79
N PHE A 145 -0.71 -0.45 12.10
CA PHE A 145 0.53 0.20 11.68
C PHE A 145 1.78 -0.44 12.29
N ILE A 146 1.74 -0.86 13.56
CA ILE A 146 2.84 -1.59 14.20
C ILE A 146 3.07 -2.93 13.50
N VAL A 147 2.02 -3.71 13.21
CA VAL A 147 2.13 -4.99 12.50
C VAL A 147 2.74 -4.79 11.10
N ILE A 148 2.29 -3.76 10.37
CA ILE A 148 2.87 -3.38 9.07
C ILE A 148 4.34 -2.97 9.23
N GLY A 149 4.67 -2.21 10.28
CA GLY A 149 6.02 -1.76 10.58
C GLY A 149 6.98 -2.92 10.88
N ILE A 150 6.57 -3.86 11.73
CA ILE A 150 7.36 -5.06 12.08
C ILE A 150 7.56 -5.94 10.85
N THR A 151 6.49 -6.22 10.09
CA THR A 151 6.60 -7.05 8.88
C THR A 151 7.51 -6.42 7.83
N CYS A 152 7.42 -5.10 7.64
CA CYS A 152 8.32 -4.33 6.78
C CYS A 152 9.77 -4.36 7.29
N PHE A 153 9.98 -4.22 8.60
CA PHE A 153 11.30 -4.27 9.23
C PHE A 153 11.97 -5.65 9.04
N VAL A 154 11.23 -6.74 9.31
CA VAL A 154 11.72 -8.11 9.12
C VAL A 154 12.05 -8.38 7.64
N TYR A 155 11.20 -7.91 6.72
CA TYR A 155 11.46 -8.00 5.29
C TYR A 155 12.73 -7.25 4.89
N ALA A 156 12.89 -5.99 5.32
CA ALA A 156 14.06 -5.18 5.03
C ALA A 156 15.35 -5.80 5.60
N LEU A 157 15.28 -6.39 6.79
CA LEU A 157 16.40 -7.09 7.40
C LEU A 157 16.78 -8.34 6.62
N SER A 158 15.79 -9.10 6.14
CA SER A 158 16.01 -10.31 5.33
C SER A 158 16.70 -9.98 4.00
N GLU A 159 16.26 -8.90 3.35
CA GLU A 159 16.88 -8.39 2.12
C GLU A 159 18.32 -7.91 2.36
N LEU A 160 18.57 -7.23 3.49
CA LEU A 160 19.90 -6.75 3.87
C LEU A 160 20.85 -7.92 4.16
N VAL A 161 20.39 -8.94 4.88
CA VAL A 161 21.16 -10.17 5.19
C VAL A 161 21.48 -10.94 3.91
N ASN A 162 20.50 -11.13 3.03
CA ASN A 162 20.71 -11.76 1.72
C ASN A 162 21.78 -11.01 0.93
N TRP A 163 21.69 -9.68 0.85
CA TRP A 163 22.68 -8.86 0.17
C TRP A 163 24.10 -8.99 0.75
N PHE A 164 24.26 -8.95 2.07
CA PHE A 164 25.56 -9.16 2.72
C PHE A 164 26.14 -10.56 2.43
N GLY A 165 25.27 -11.58 2.38
CA GLY A 165 25.63 -12.94 2.00
C GLY A 165 26.13 -13.06 0.56
N PHE A 166 25.43 -12.44 -0.40
CA PHE A 166 25.82 -12.43 -1.82
C PHE A 166 27.08 -11.61 -2.09
N SER A 167 27.27 -10.50 -1.37
CA SER A 167 28.46 -9.65 -1.52
C SER A 167 29.75 -10.36 -1.04
N ARG A 168 29.65 -11.24 -0.04
CA ARG A 168 30.76 -12.09 0.43
C ARG A 168 30.98 -13.36 -0.39
N ARG A 169 30.02 -13.80 -1.19
CA ARG A 169 30.08 -15.02 -2.01
C ARG A 169 29.98 -14.71 -3.51
N ARG A 170 30.63 -13.67 -4.01
CA ARG A 170 30.92 -13.61 -5.44
C ARG A 170 31.92 -14.71 -5.76
N PRO A 171 31.60 -15.71 -6.59
CA PRO A 171 32.64 -16.44 -7.29
C PRO A 171 33.43 -15.39 -8.08
N LYS A 172 34.77 -15.42 -8.02
CA LYS A 172 35.57 -14.79 -9.07
C LYS A 172 35.07 -15.41 -10.38
N ASP A 173 34.62 -14.58 -11.32
CA ASP A 173 34.19 -15.04 -12.63
C ASP A 173 35.28 -15.98 -13.18
N THR A 174 34.96 -17.26 -13.30
CA THR A 174 35.77 -18.18 -14.09
C THR A 174 35.67 -17.66 -15.52
N PRO A 175 36.77 -17.23 -16.17
CA PRO A 175 36.68 -16.81 -17.56
C PRO A 175 36.24 -18.02 -18.38
N LEU A 176 35.08 -17.92 -19.03
CA LEU A 176 34.62 -18.88 -20.02
C LEU A 176 35.73 -19.03 -21.08
N PRO A 177 36.12 -20.26 -21.44
CA PRO A 177 37.16 -20.46 -22.42
C PRO A 177 36.70 -19.95 -23.78
N ASN A 178 37.47 -18.99 -24.29
CA ASN A 178 37.44 -18.55 -25.68
C ASN A 178 37.61 -19.77 -26.61
N ASN A 179 36.56 -20.14 -27.34
CA ASN A 179 36.72 -20.88 -28.58
C ASN A 179 35.48 -20.75 -29.47
N ARG A 180 35.69 -20.05 -30.60
CA ARG A 180 35.22 -20.34 -31.98
C ARG A 180 33.73 -20.67 -32.15
N SER A 181 32.94 -19.90 -32.89
CA SER A 181 33.14 -19.62 -34.32
C SER A 181 32.25 -18.46 -34.77
N GLY A 182 32.87 -17.43 -35.34
CA GLY A 182 32.17 -16.49 -36.20
C GLY A 182 32.00 -17.13 -37.57
N GLU A 183 30.77 -17.37 -37.95
CA GLU A 183 30.29 -17.60 -39.32
C GLU A 183 28.78 -17.79 -39.18
N VAL A 184 28.01 -16.80 -39.63
CA VAL A 184 26.68 -16.82 -40.26
C VAL A 184 26.01 -15.48 -39.94
N GLU A 185 26.50 -14.42 -40.57
CA GLU A 185 25.72 -13.19 -40.72
C GLU A 185 26.14 -12.50 -42.03
N ASP A 186 25.91 -13.18 -43.15
CA ASP A 186 25.92 -12.58 -44.49
C ASP A 186 24.87 -13.30 -45.35
N ALA A 187 23.62 -12.88 -45.21
CA ALA A 187 22.59 -13.09 -46.21
C ALA A 187 21.88 -11.74 -46.39
N GLU A 188 22.57 -10.86 -47.12
CA GLU A 188 22.03 -9.63 -47.68
C GLU A 188 20.93 -9.95 -48.69
N ILE A 189 19.93 -9.07 -48.70
CA ILE A 189 18.63 -9.21 -49.35
C ILE A 189 18.82 -9.05 -50.88
N VAL A 190 18.17 -9.96 -51.62
CA VAL A 190 18.12 -10.06 -53.09
C VAL A 190 17.31 -8.89 -53.69
N ASP A 191 17.79 -8.34 -54.81
CA ASP A 191 16.96 -7.71 -55.86
C ASP A 191 16.30 -8.79 -56.74
#